data_AF-A0A945REC7-F1
#
_entry.id   AF-A0A945REC7-F1
#
_cell.length_a   1.000
_cell.length_b   1.000
_cell.length_c   1.000
_cell.angle_alpha   90.00
_cell.angle_beta   90.00
_cell.angle_gamma   90.00
#
_symmetry.space_group_name_H-M   'P 1'
#
loop_
_entity.id
_entity.type
_entity.pdbx_description
1 polymer ?
#
loop_
_entity_poly.entity_id
_entity_poly.type
_entity_poly.pdbx_seq_one_letter_code
_entity_poly.pdbx_strand_id
1 'polypeptide(L)'
;MLNTGDQIPDLGLKSTEGKYLILFFYPKDNTPGCTLEACSFRDHQSDFSDLNAVIVGVSKDSEKSHEKFVDKFNLPYELIADEDLKLVNA
;
A
#
# COMPACT_ATOMS: atom_id res chain seq x y z
N MET A 1 0.07 -3.17 -17.73
CA MET A 1 -1.11 -2.30 -17.48
C MET A 1 -2.27 -3.22 -17.18
N LEU A 2 -2.91 -3.03 -16.03
CA LEU A 2 -4.10 -3.78 -15.64
C LEU A 2 -5.36 -3.13 -16.21
N ASN A 3 -6.33 -3.95 -16.55
CA ASN A 3 -7.67 -3.56 -16.95
C ASN A 3 -8.69 -3.96 -15.88
N THR A 4 -9.83 -3.29 -15.86
CA THR A 4 -10.95 -3.71 -15.00
C THR A 4 -11.36 -5.14 -15.35
N GLY A 5 -11.34 -6.02 -14.34
CA GLY A 5 -11.66 -7.45 -14.49
C GLY A 5 -10.44 -8.35 -14.58
N ASP A 6 -9.23 -7.79 -14.75
CA ASP A 6 -8.00 -8.57 -14.68
C ASP A 6 -7.82 -9.15 -13.27
N GLN A 7 -7.28 -10.37 -13.20
CA GLN A 7 -6.92 -10.98 -11.94
C GLN A 7 -5.63 -10.34 -11.43
N ILE A 8 -5.63 -9.92 -10.17
CA ILE A 8 -4.41 -9.45 -9.51
C ILE A 8 -3.48 -10.63 -9.22
N PRO A 9 -2.15 -10.48 -9.39
CA PRO A 9 -1.20 -11.52 -9.00
C PRO A 9 -1.26 -11.76 -7.49
N ASP A 10 -0.84 -12.94 -7.04
CA ASP A 10 -0.73 -13.23 -5.62
C ASP A 10 0.33 -12.31 -4.99
N LEU A 11 -0.12 -11.43 -4.10
CA LEU A 11 0.72 -10.44 -3.41
C LEU A 11 1.29 -11.00 -2.09
N GLY A 12 1.01 -12.25 -1.72
CA GLY A 12 1.41 -12.83 -0.44
C GLY A 12 0.73 -12.18 0.78
N LEU A 13 -0.29 -11.36 0.55
CA LEU A 13 -1.08 -10.70 1.59
C LEU A 13 -1.92 -11.73 2.32
N LYS A 14 -1.69 -11.89 3.63
CA LYS A 14 -2.46 -12.84 4.45
C LYS A 14 -3.88 -12.30 4.65
N SER A 15 -4.85 -12.96 4.01
CA SER A 15 -6.29 -12.80 4.26
C SER A 15 -6.89 -11.42 3.93
N THR A 16 -6.90 -11.09 2.64
CA THR A 16 -7.81 -10.09 2.06
C THR A 16 -9.10 -10.71 1.52
N GLU A 17 -9.32 -12.00 1.73
CA GLU A 17 -10.51 -12.71 1.22
C GLU A 17 -11.81 -12.04 1.69
N GLY A 18 -12.69 -11.77 0.73
CA GLY A 18 -13.97 -11.11 0.96
C GLY A 18 -13.89 -9.61 1.27
N LYS A 19 -12.70 -8.99 1.20
CA LYS A 19 -12.49 -7.54 1.39
C LYS A 19 -12.13 -6.86 0.08
N TYR A 20 -12.46 -5.58 -0.05
CA TYR A 20 -11.89 -4.76 -1.11
C TYR A 20 -10.43 -4.46 -0.79
N LEU A 21 -9.56 -4.48 -1.81
CA LEU A 21 -8.15 -4.12 -1.67
C LEU A 21 -7.89 -2.78 -2.36
N ILE A 22 -7.41 -1.80 -1.60
CA ILE A 22 -6.87 -0.54 -2.09
C ILE A 22 -5.36 -0.71 -2.15
N LEU A 23 -4.84 -0.98 -3.35
CA LEU A 23 -3.42 -1.11 -3.62
C LEU A 23 -2.92 0.18 -4.29
N PHE A 24 -2.00 0.90 -3.65
CA PHE A 24 -1.44 2.13 -4.22
C PHE A 24 0.08 2.06 -4.32
N PHE A 25 0.61 2.45 -5.48
CA PHE A 25 2.05 2.46 -5.76
C PHE A 25 2.57 3.88 -5.66
N TYR A 26 3.69 4.08 -4.97
CA TYR A 26 4.30 5.39 -4.82
C TYR A 26 5.82 5.34 -5.05
N PRO A 27 6.45 6.41 -5.58
CA PRO A 27 7.86 6.36 -5.97
C PRO A 27 8.87 6.15 -4.84
N LYS A 28 8.62 6.76 -3.68
CA LYS A 28 9.58 6.76 -2.56
C LYS A 28 9.00 7.21 -1.22
N ASP A 29 9.34 6.49 -0.16
CA ASP A 29 9.08 6.84 1.24
C ASP A 29 9.59 8.24 1.61
N ASN A 30 8.94 8.89 2.58
CA ASN A 30 9.41 10.15 3.19
C ASN A 30 9.60 11.33 2.20
N THR A 31 9.05 11.26 0.98
CA THR A 31 9.01 12.41 0.05
C THR A 31 7.73 13.22 0.26
N PRO A 32 7.73 14.55 0.04
CA PRO A 32 6.59 15.39 0.39
C PRO A 32 5.24 14.93 -0.20
N GLY A 33 5.23 14.57 -1.49
CA GLY A 33 4.01 14.09 -2.17
C GLY A 33 3.53 12.74 -1.62
N CYS A 34 4.40 11.73 -1.58
CA CYS A 34 4.03 10.40 -1.08
C CYS A 34 3.66 10.41 0.40
N THR A 35 4.26 11.32 1.18
CA THR A 35 3.90 11.50 2.60
C THR A 35 2.49 12.05 2.74
N LEU A 36 2.10 13.03 1.91
CA LEU A 36 0.74 13.56 1.92
C LEU A 36 -0.29 12.49 1.55
N GLU A 37 -0.01 11.71 0.50
CA GLU A 37 -0.88 10.60 0.08
C GLU A 37 -1.00 9.52 1.16
N ALA A 38 0.11 9.04 1.72
CA ALA A 38 0.10 8.04 2.79
C ALA A 38 -0.64 8.52 4.05
N CYS A 39 -0.41 9.78 4.46
CA CYS A 39 -1.14 10.37 5.59
C CYS A 39 -2.63 10.52 5.27
N SER A 40 -2.99 10.86 4.03
CA SER A 40 -4.40 10.96 3.63
C SER A 40 -5.12 9.62 3.75
N PHE A 41 -4.49 8.51 3.34
CA PHE A 41 -5.04 7.17 3.57
C PHE A 41 -5.20 6.85 5.06
N ARG A 42 -4.21 7.19 5.90
CA ARG A 42 -4.31 7.01 7.35
C ARG A 42 -5.50 7.79 7.91
N ASP A 43 -5.63 9.05 7.52
CA ASP A 43 -6.64 9.96 8.07
C ASP A 43 -8.07 9.56 7.68
N HIS A 44 -8.23 8.79 6.59
CA HIS A 44 -9.52 8.25 6.12
C HIS A 44 -9.66 6.73 6.31
N GLN A 45 -8.81 6.11 7.14
CA GLN A 45 -8.81 4.65 7.37
C GLN A 45 -10.19 4.11 7.77
N SER A 46 -10.95 4.87 8.57
CA SER A 46 -12.32 4.51 8.99
C SER A 46 -13.27 4.38 7.80
N ASP A 47 -13.22 5.33 6.88
CA ASP A 47 -14.13 5.40 5.73
C ASP A 47 -13.93 4.19 4.82
N PHE A 48 -12.68 3.74 4.67
CA PHE A 48 -12.35 2.51 3.93
C PHE A 48 -12.75 1.25 4.71
N SER A 49 -12.54 1.24 6.02
CA SER A 49 -12.91 0.11 6.88
C SER A 49 -14.42 -0.15 6.87
N ASP A 50 -15.24 0.92 6.84
CA ASP A 50 -16.71 0.85 6.74
C ASP A 50 -17.18 0.23 5.43
N LEU A 51 -16.36 0.32 4.37
CA LEU A 51 -16.58 -0.33 3.07
C LEU A 51 -16.00 -1.75 3.01
N ASN A 52 -15.53 -2.30 4.14
CA ASN A 52 -14.80 -3.56 4.20
C ASN A 52 -13.58 -3.58 3.26
N ALA A 53 -12.87 -2.45 3.20
CA ALA A 53 -11.67 -2.29 2.39
C ALA A 53 -10.39 -2.28 3.26
N VAL A 54 -9.31 -2.80 2.70
CA VAL A 54 -7.96 -2.77 3.29
C VAL A 54 -7.01 -2.00 2.39
N ILE A 55 -6.12 -1.23 3.00
CA ILE A 55 -5.13 -0.39 2.30
C ILE A 55 -3.78 -1.09 2.34
N VAL A 56 -3.08 -1.11 1.21
CA VAL A 56 -1.70 -1.59 1.09
C VAL A 56 -0.92 -0.64 0.18
N GLY A 57 0.19 -0.10 0.68
CA GLY A 57 1.11 0.71 -0.11
C GLY A 57 2.23 -0.15 -0.71
N VAL A 58 2.74 0.23 -1.88
CA VAL A 58 3.87 -0.45 -2.52
C VAL A 58 4.88 0.58 -3.02
N SER A 59 6.15 0.39 -2.66
CA SER A 59 7.26 1.08 -3.31
C SER A 59 8.47 0.16 -3.44
N LYS A 60 9.51 0.64 -4.13
CA LYS A 60 10.79 -0.06 -4.25
C LYS A 60 11.71 0.09 -3.04
N ASP A 61 11.26 0.78 -2.00
CA ASP A 61 12.05 0.99 -0.80
C ASP A 61 12.12 -0.32 0.02
N SER A 62 13.21 -0.51 0.76
CA SER A 62 13.40 -1.70 1.61
C SER A 62 12.43 -1.73 2.79
N GLU A 63 12.20 -2.91 3.36
CA GLU A 63 11.42 -3.09 4.61
C GLU A 63 11.84 -2.12 5.72
N LYS A 64 13.15 -1.92 5.91
CA LYS A 64 13.71 -0.99 6.91
C LYS A 64 13.34 0.48 6.67
N SER A 65 13.11 0.87 5.42
CA SER A 65 12.62 2.21 5.07
C SER A 65 11.15 2.34 5.43
N HIS A 66 10.36 1.31 5.08
CA HIS A 66 8.94 1.22 5.40
C HIS A 66 8.69 1.24 6.90
N GLU A 67 9.42 0.45 7.70
CA GLU A 67 9.32 0.47 9.17
C GLU A 67 9.47 1.90 9.72
N LYS A 68 10.51 2.63 9.29
CA LYS A 68 10.73 4.01 9.71
C LYS A 68 9.63 4.96 9.24
N PHE A 69 9.09 4.74 8.04
CA PHE A 69 8.05 5.57 7.47
C PHE A 69 6.71 5.37 8.19
N VAL A 70 6.35 4.10 8.42
CA VAL A 70 5.20 3.67 9.23
C VAL A 70 5.29 4.25 10.64
N ASP A 71 6.42 4.06 11.33
CA ASP A 71 6.61 4.55 12.70
C ASP A 71 6.54 6.08 12.78
N LYS A 72 7.19 6.76 11.83
CA LYS A 72 7.26 8.24 11.83
C LYS A 72 5.91 8.89 11.59
N PHE A 73 5.04 8.28 10.77
CA PHE A 73 3.75 8.84 10.39
C PHE A 73 2.55 8.07 10.96
N ASN A 74 2.78 7.09 11.83
CA ASN A 74 1.76 6.23 12.43
C ASN A 74 0.81 5.64 11.36
N LEU A 75 1.36 5.05 10.31
CA LEU A 75 0.56 4.47 9.22
C LEU A 75 -0.09 3.16 9.72
N PRO A 76 -1.44 3.04 9.74
CA PRO A 76 -2.15 1.91 10.34
C PRO A 76 -2.37 0.76 9.37
N TYR A 77 -1.52 0.64 8.34
CA TYR A 77 -1.65 -0.31 7.25
C TYR A 77 -0.28 -0.77 6.75
N GLU A 78 -0.27 -1.86 5.99
CA GLU A 78 0.94 -2.52 5.52
C GLU A 78 1.55 -1.83 4.29
N LEU A 79 2.88 -1.91 4.18
CA LEU A 79 3.64 -1.48 3.01
C LEU A 79 4.44 -2.68 2.48
N ILE A 80 4.34 -2.95 1.17
CA ILE A 80 5.12 -4.00 0.50
C ILE A 80 6.41 -3.38 -0.08
N ALA A 81 7.54 -3.95 0.32
CA ALA A 81 8.85 -3.64 -0.25
C ALA A 81 9.08 -4.40 -1.56
N ASP A 82 8.81 -3.75 -2.70
CA ASP A 82 9.03 -4.27 -4.05
C ASP A 82 10.45 -3.93 -4.56
N GLU A 83 11.48 -4.34 -3.81
CA GLU A 83 12.88 -3.94 -4.06
C GLU A 83 13.40 -4.38 -5.45
N ASP A 84 12.86 -5.47 -6.01
CA ASP A 84 13.22 -5.99 -7.32
C ASP A 84 12.24 -5.60 -8.45
N LEU A 85 11.27 -4.72 -8.15
CA LEU A 85 10.28 -4.19 -9.09
C LEU A 85 9.42 -5.26 -9.76
N LYS A 86 9.24 -6.43 -9.12
CA LYS A 86 8.41 -7.50 -9.68
C LYS A 86 6.95 -7.12 -9.73
N LEU A 87 6.44 -6.48 -8.68
CA LEU A 87 5.02 -6.11 -8.61
C LEU A 87 4.72 -4.93 -9.54
N VAL A 88 5.57 -3.91 -9.58
CA VAL A 88 5.34 -2.74 -10.43
C VAL A 88 5.38 -3.07 -11.93
N ASN A 89 6.12 -4.12 -12.32
CA ASN A 89 6.30 -4.55 -13.71
C ASN A 89 5.45 -5.76 -14.11
N ALA A 90 4.55 -6.22 -13.23
CA ALA A 90 3.67 -7.37 -13.47
C ALA A 90 2.63 -7.11 -14.58
#